data_AF-A0A167EL87-F1
#
_entry.id   AF-A0A167EL87-F1
#
_cell.length_a   1.000
_cell.length_b   1.000
_cell.length_c   1.000
_cell.angle_alpha   90.00
_cell.angle_beta   90.00
_cell.angle_gamma   90.00
#
_symmetry.space_group_name_H-M   'P 1'
#
loop_
_entity.id
_entity.type
_entity.pdbx_description
1 polymer ?
#
loop_
_entity_poly.entity_id
_entity_poly.type
_entity_poly.pdbx_seq_one_letter_code
_entity_poly.pdbx_strand_id
1 'polypeptide(L)'
;MTSKKTTSLVQVFKSIDASFIFYYATSNSNTMTFAKLKTRVAHQSRMTLQLAHLSQIKAIYPSAYNIDTSYVDHNDYLISAPMVIQNAKQRLAKFEQLLNNVNNTDNSASELPLADLSSSRLNRKRPSSDRLESLRKKSVSNIANQNKMKQAVPKTSYANLLEKIRAKQKLNELTPRLSEEEKRQKFITGQLESVSAVLLGMSNDSSQVSVSYSLPFLITKLKDSLRCKLSAQDAESAIVSLAAKLPQFCSVVEVGKVRAVKISHNTSLGHIRQQLACPPV
;
A
#
# COMPACT_ATOMS: atom_id res chain seq x y z
N MET A 1 33.48 30.46 -10.95
CA MET A 1 32.01 30.43 -10.78
C MET A 1 31.44 29.06 -10.35
N THR A 2 32.26 28.01 -10.19
CA THR A 2 31.86 26.65 -9.83
C THR A 2 31.43 26.50 -8.36
N SER A 3 32.11 27.17 -7.43
CA SER A 3 31.84 27.09 -5.98
C SER A 3 30.42 27.49 -5.56
N LYS A 4 29.77 28.45 -6.24
CA LYS A 4 28.38 28.82 -5.90
C LYS A 4 27.37 27.73 -6.28
N LYS A 5 27.60 27.00 -7.37
CA LYS A 5 26.71 25.92 -7.83
C LYS A 5 26.80 24.71 -6.89
N THR A 6 28.02 24.35 -6.46
CA THR A 6 28.25 23.23 -5.54
C THR A 6 27.64 23.50 -4.16
N THR A 7 27.84 24.72 -3.62
CA THR A 7 27.21 25.13 -2.35
C THR A 7 25.67 25.14 -2.42
N SER A 8 25.10 25.53 -3.57
CA SER A 8 23.65 25.47 -3.78
C SER A 8 23.14 24.01 -3.75
N LEU A 9 23.83 23.08 -4.40
CA LEU A 9 23.42 21.68 -4.44
C LEU A 9 23.52 20.99 -3.08
N VAL A 10 24.56 21.29 -2.29
CA VAL A 10 24.70 20.82 -0.91
C VAL A 10 23.54 21.34 -0.03
N GLN A 11 23.17 22.61 -0.20
CA GLN A 11 22.05 23.19 0.54
C GLN A 11 20.70 22.55 0.14
N VAL A 12 20.52 22.24 -1.15
CA VAL A 12 19.34 21.48 -1.62
C VAL A 12 19.33 20.08 -1.00
N PHE A 13 20.45 19.36 -1.03
CA PHE A 13 20.57 18.02 -0.43
C PHE A 13 20.20 18.03 1.06
N LYS A 14 20.77 18.98 1.82
CA LYS A 14 20.46 19.17 3.25
C LYS A 14 18.97 19.45 3.49
N SER A 15 18.35 20.26 2.64
CA SER A 15 16.93 20.61 2.73
C SER A 15 16.02 19.41 2.44
N ILE A 16 16.41 18.56 1.49
CA ILE A 16 15.70 17.33 1.16
C ILE A 16 15.77 16.34 2.34
N ASP A 17 16.98 16.08 2.86
CA ASP A 17 17.16 15.17 4.01
C ASP A 17 16.35 15.67 5.22
N ALA A 18 16.41 16.97 5.55
CA ALA A 18 15.59 17.55 6.63
C ALA A 18 14.08 17.35 6.41
N SER A 19 13.61 17.51 5.18
CA SER A 19 12.20 17.29 4.82
C SER A 19 11.77 15.83 5.01
N PHE A 20 12.67 14.88 4.71
CA PHE A 20 12.43 13.45 4.94
C PHE A 20 12.47 13.08 6.42
N ILE A 21 13.41 13.63 7.21
CA ILE A 21 13.45 13.42 8.67
C ILE A 21 12.10 13.82 9.28
N PHE A 22 11.61 15.02 8.95
CA PHE A 22 10.33 15.49 9.45
C PHE A 22 9.14 14.67 8.91
N TYR A 23 9.20 14.23 7.65
CA TYR A 23 8.16 13.37 7.07
C TYR A 23 8.06 12.04 7.79
N TYR A 24 9.18 11.35 7.99
CA TYR A 24 9.19 10.06 8.67
C TYR A 24 8.86 10.17 10.17
N ALA A 25 9.16 11.30 10.82
CA ALA A 25 8.74 11.54 12.19
C ALA A 25 7.23 11.78 12.35
N THR A 26 6.56 12.29 11.30
CA THR A 26 5.14 12.69 11.36
C THR A 26 4.19 11.78 10.61
N SER A 27 4.71 10.91 9.74
CA SER A 27 3.93 10.08 8.83
C SER A 27 4.37 8.63 8.92
N ASN A 28 3.42 7.68 8.91
CA ASN A 28 3.69 6.24 8.91
C ASN A 28 4.14 5.71 7.53
N SER A 29 4.51 6.59 6.60
CA SER A 29 4.91 6.23 5.24
C SER A 29 6.40 6.46 5.06
N ASN A 30 7.08 5.47 4.48
CA ASN A 30 8.51 5.56 4.15
C ASN A 30 8.77 6.13 2.74
N THR A 31 7.72 6.55 2.04
CA THR A 31 7.79 7.15 0.70
C THR A 31 6.96 8.42 0.62
N MET A 32 7.44 9.40 -0.15
CA MET A 32 6.79 10.69 -0.36
C MET A 32 6.76 11.03 -1.84
N THR A 33 5.66 11.61 -2.33
CA THR A 33 5.60 12.04 -3.73
C THR A 33 6.46 13.29 -3.99
N PHE A 34 6.94 13.48 -5.22
CA PHE A 34 7.78 14.63 -5.57
C PHE A 34 7.03 15.95 -5.38
N ALA A 35 5.73 16.00 -5.68
CA ALA A 35 4.90 17.17 -5.41
C ALA A 35 4.92 17.56 -3.92
N LYS A 36 4.76 16.57 -3.01
CA LYS A 36 4.81 16.80 -1.56
C LYS A 36 6.20 17.20 -1.08
N LEU A 37 7.24 16.55 -1.60
CA LEU A 37 8.63 16.90 -1.28
C LEU A 37 8.95 18.34 -1.70
N LYS A 38 8.54 18.73 -2.91
CA LYS A 38 8.74 20.08 -3.44
C LYS A 38 8.11 21.14 -2.53
N THR A 39 6.87 20.94 -2.10
CA THR A 39 6.18 21.87 -1.19
C THR A 39 6.89 21.96 0.17
N ARG A 40 7.35 20.83 0.70
CA ARG A 40 8.05 20.81 2.00
C ARG A 40 9.41 21.46 1.94
N VAL A 41 10.21 21.19 0.92
CA VAL A 41 11.51 21.84 0.72
C VAL A 41 11.33 23.34 0.55
N ALA A 42 10.33 23.77 -0.23
CA ALA A 42 10.01 25.19 -0.38
C ALA A 42 9.65 25.86 0.95
N HIS A 43 8.88 25.18 1.82
CA HIS A 43 8.54 25.70 3.14
C HIS A 43 9.76 25.71 4.09
N GLN A 44 10.57 24.67 4.09
CA GLN A 44 11.67 24.47 5.03
C GLN A 44 12.89 25.36 4.74
N SER A 45 13.26 25.51 3.46
CA SER A 45 14.49 26.20 3.07
C SER A 45 14.29 27.40 2.15
N ARG A 46 13.04 27.74 1.82
CA ARG A 46 12.69 28.81 0.85
C ARG A 46 13.33 28.61 -0.53
N MET A 47 13.68 27.37 -0.87
CA MET A 47 14.29 27.01 -2.15
C MET A 47 13.29 26.28 -3.05
N THR A 48 13.40 26.50 -4.36
CA THR A 48 12.59 25.79 -5.35
C THR A 48 13.25 24.47 -5.73
N LEU A 49 12.63 23.36 -5.35
CA LEU A 49 13.08 22.04 -5.77
C LEU A 49 12.60 21.76 -7.22
N GLN A 50 13.56 21.52 -8.10
CA GLN A 50 13.34 21.06 -9.47
C GLN A 50 13.78 19.61 -9.62
N LEU A 51 13.22 18.90 -10.61
CA LEU A 51 13.60 17.52 -10.90
C LEU A 51 15.08 17.40 -11.31
N ALA A 52 15.63 18.45 -11.95
CA ALA A 52 17.04 18.54 -12.30
C ALA A 52 17.97 18.39 -11.09
N HIS A 53 17.62 18.98 -9.93
CA HIS A 53 18.43 18.85 -8.71
C HIS A 53 18.47 17.41 -8.20
N LEU A 54 17.34 16.70 -8.25
CA LEU A 54 17.28 15.29 -7.87
C LEU A 54 18.07 14.41 -8.83
N SER A 55 18.03 14.71 -10.13
CA SER A 55 18.84 14.01 -11.13
C SER A 55 20.34 14.19 -10.87
N GLN A 56 20.79 15.43 -10.62
CA GLN A 56 22.19 15.72 -10.29
C GLN A 56 22.65 15.00 -9.02
N ILE A 57 21.84 15.06 -7.96
CA ILE A 57 22.14 14.36 -6.71
C ILE A 57 22.21 12.85 -6.92
N LYS A 58 21.30 12.27 -7.73
CA LYS A 58 21.32 10.84 -8.05
C LYS A 58 22.54 10.45 -8.88
N ALA A 59 23.03 11.32 -9.76
CA ALA A 59 24.26 11.08 -10.51
C ALA A 59 25.49 11.03 -9.58
N ILE A 60 25.55 11.94 -8.60
CA ILE A 60 26.69 12.02 -7.66
C ILE A 60 26.59 10.96 -6.56
N TYR A 61 25.40 10.70 -6.05
CA TYR A 61 25.14 9.76 -4.96
C TYR A 61 23.93 8.87 -5.29
N PRO A 62 24.12 7.82 -6.10
CA PRO A 62 23.02 6.98 -6.62
C PRO A 62 22.18 6.30 -5.54
N SER A 63 22.80 5.93 -4.42
CA SER A 63 22.11 5.27 -3.30
C SER A 63 21.49 6.24 -2.29
N ALA A 64 21.52 7.55 -2.54
CA ALA A 64 20.96 8.54 -1.62
C ALA A 64 19.43 8.47 -1.54
N TYR A 65 18.79 8.26 -2.70
CA TYR A 65 17.34 8.29 -2.86
C TYR A 65 16.89 7.24 -3.88
N ASN A 66 15.82 6.54 -3.55
CA ASN A 66 15.10 5.67 -4.49
C ASN A 66 13.98 6.50 -5.12
N ILE A 67 13.91 6.50 -6.45
CA ILE A 67 12.93 7.25 -7.23
C ILE A 67 12.16 6.24 -8.09
N ASP A 68 10.89 6.07 -7.78
CA ASP A 68 9.95 5.18 -8.48
C ASP A 68 8.83 6.00 -9.12
N THR A 69 8.12 5.43 -10.09
CA THR A 69 6.91 6.06 -10.66
C THR A 69 5.71 5.81 -9.75
N SER A 70 4.87 6.84 -9.56
CA SER A 70 3.64 6.69 -8.79
C SER A 70 2.60 5.89 -9.57
N TYR A 71 2.02 4.86 -8.95
CA TYR A 71 0.92 4.09 -9.52
C TYR A 71 -0.43 4.82 -9.46
N VAL A 72 -0.57 5.76 -8.51
CA VAL A 72 -1.81 6.49 -8.26
C VAL A 72 -1.90 7.72 -9.15
N ASP A 73 -0.78 8.41 -9.32
CA ASP A 73 -0.66 9.62 -10.15
C ASP A 73 0.42 9.37 -11.20
N HIS A 74 0.02 8.98 -12.41
CA HIS A 74 0.95 8.57 -13.48
C HIS A 74 1.97 9.64 -13.91
N ASN A 75 1.85 10.88 -13.42
CA ASN A 75 2.76 11.99 -13.66
C ASN A 75 3.62 12.39 -12.44
N ASP A 76 3.57 11.65 -11.33
CA ASP A 76 4.35 11.96 -10.13
C ASP A 76 5.38 10.84 -9.82
N TYR A 77 6.43 11.22 -9.10
CA TYR A 77 7.49 10.32 -8.68
C TYR A 77 7.38 10.05 -7.19
N LEU A 78 7.49 8.78 -6.79
CA LEU A 78 7.64 8.38 -5.39
C LEU A 78 9.11 8.38 -5.03
N ILE A 79 9.46 9.12 -3.99
CA ILE A 79 10.83 9.27 -3.52
C ILE A 79 10.93 8.68 -2.10
N SER A 80 11.91 7.81 -1.91
CA SER A 80 12.26 7.23 -0.61
C SER A 80 13.72 7.53 -0.30
N ALA A 81 14.02 7.80 0.96
CA ALA A 81 15.35 8.15 1.43
C ALA A 81 15.77 7.18 2.54
N PRO A 82 16.40 6.04 2.19
CA PRO A 82 16.75 5.02 3.16
C PRO A 82 17.72 5.57 4.21
N MET A 83 17.44 5.24 5.48
CA MET A 83 18.29 5.54 6.64
C MET A 83 18.57 7.04 6.90
N VAL A 84 17.79 7.94 6.32
CA VAL A 84 17.93 9.40 6.56
C VAL A 84 17.83 9.76 8.04
N ILE A 85 16.91 9.14 8.78
CA ILE A 85 16.65 9.44 10.19
C ILE A 85 17.88 9.15 11.06
N GLN A 86 18.60 8.08 10.77
CA GLN A 86 19.72 7.62 11.59
C GLN A 86 21.03 8.32 11.20
N ASN A 87 21.23 8.58 9.90
CA ASN A 87 22.57 8.91 9.36
C ASN A 87 22.62 10.22 8.56
N ALA A 88 21.71 11.18 8.77
CA ALA A 88 21.67 12.44 8.00
C ALA A 88 23.02 13.18 7.96
N LYS A 89 23.71 13.31 9.11
CA LYS A 89 25.01 13.98 9.19
C LYS A 89 26.10 13.24 8.38
N GLN A 90 26.11 11.92 8.45
CA GLN A 90 27.05 11.08 7.70
C GLN A 90 26.75 11.10 6.19
N ARG A 91 25.46 11.10 5.82
CA ARG A 91 25.02 11.23 4.42
C ARG A 91 25.46 12.55 3.80
N LEU A 92 25.34 13.66 4.54
CA LEU A 92 25.80 14.97 4.10
C LEU A 92 27.32 14.98 3.89
N ALA A 93 28.10 14.50 4.87
CA ALA A 93 29.56 14.44 4.76
C ALA A 93 30.01 13.57 3.57
N LYS A 94 29.36 12.42 3.36
CA LYS A 94 29.62 11.54 2.21
C LYS A 94 29.26 12.22 0.88
N PHE A 95 28.15 12.96 0.83
CA PHE A 95 27.76 13.70 -0.37
C PHE A 95 28.77 14.82 -0.70
N GLU A 96 29.24 15.57 0.29
CA GLU A 96 30.28 16.60 0.11
C GLU A 96 31.60 16.00 -0.40
N GLN A 97 32.01 14.84 0.13
CA GLN A 97 33.18 14.11 -0.37
C GLN A 97 33.01 13.69 -1.83
N LEU A 98 31.88 13.09 -2.19
CA LEU A 98 31.59 12.67 -3.57
C LEU A 98 31.55 13.87 -4.52
N LEU A 99 30.97 15.00 -4.10
CA LEU A 99 30.93 16.22 -4.89
C LEU A 99 32.33 16.80 -5.13
N ASN A 100 33.19 16.79 -4.11
CA ASN A 100 34.58 17.24 -4.24
C ASN A 100 35.39 16.35 -5.18
N ASN A 101 35.17 15.03 -5.15
CA ASN A 101 35.82 14.10 -6.06
C ASN A 101 35.42 14.35 -7.52
N VAL A 102 34.13 14.62 -7.78
CA VAL A 102 33.63 14.96 -9.12
C VAL A 102 34.25 16.27 -9.63
N ASN A 103 34.34 17.30 -8.78
CA ASN A 103 34.98 18.57 -9.17
C ASN A 103 36.49 18.42 -9.44
N ASN A 104 37.17 17.46 -8.79
CA ASN A 104 38.59 17.20 -9.02
C ASN A 104 38.84 16.43 -10.33
N THR A 105 37.85 15.65 -10.80
CA THR A 105 37.89 15.00 -12.13
C THR A 105 37.58 15.96 -13.30
N ASP A 106 37.11 17.18 -13.02
CA ASP A 106 36.69 18.18 -14.02
C ASP A 106 37.84 19.05 -14.61
N ASN A 107 39.09 18.59 -14.58
CA ASN A 107 40.18 19.14 -15.44
C ASN A 107 40.18 18.54 -16.86
N SER A 108 39.09 17.89 -17.27
CA SER A 108 38.77 17.62 -18.67
C SER A 108 37.28 17.80 -18.86
N ALA A 109 36.91 19.02 -19.24
CA ALA A 109 35.53 19.40 -19.52
C ALA A 109 34.95 18.52 -20.64
N SER A 110 33.77 17.95 -20.40
CA SER A 110 32.61 17.97 -21.30
C SER A 110 31.42 17.27 -20.62
N GLU A 111 30.44 18.09 -20.25
CA GLU A 111 29.00 17.75 -20.15
C GLU A 111 28.59 16.51 -19.31
N LEU A 112 28.09 16.80 -18.11
CA LEU A 112 27.39 15.86 -17.23
C LEU A 112 26.31 15.10 -18.02
N PRO A 113 26.31 13.75 -18.03
CA PRO A 113 25.27 12.99 -18.69
C PRO A 113 23.94 13.27 -18.00
N LEU A 114 23.03 13.94 -18.70
CA LEU A 114 21.61 13.89 -18.38
C LEU A 114 21.22 12.41 -18.46
N ALA A 115 21.09 11.76 -17.31
CA ALA A 115 20.51 10.42 -17.25
C ALA A 115 19.08 10.53 -17.78
N ASP A 116 18.89 10.06 -19.01
CA ASP A 116 17.61 10.03 -19.69
C ASP A 116 16.69 9.02 -18.96
N LEU A 117 15.89 9.54 -18.03
CA LEU A 117 14.85 8.78 -17.33
C LEU A 117 13.67 8.40 -18.27
N SER A 118 13.79 8.61 -19.59
CA SER A 118 12.78 8.25 -20.59
C SER A 118 12.78 6.77 -21.01
N SER A 119 13.82 6.01 -20.67
CA SER A 119 14.04 4.67 -21.26
C SER A 119 13.47 3.52 -20.40
N SER A 120 12.16 3.55 -20.18
CA SER A 120 11.38 2.33 -19.90
C SER A 120 9.93 2.44 -20.38
N ARG A 121 9.74 2.95 -21.61
CA ARG A 121 8.55 2.60 -22.42
C ARG A 121 8.77 1.24 -23.10
N LEU A 122 8.90 0.19 -22.29
CA LEU A 122 8.75 -1.16 -22.82
C LEU A 122 7.28 -1.52 -22.83
N ASN A 123 6.73 -1.42 -24.03
CA ASN A 123 5.54 -2.04 -24.58
C ASN A 123 5.15 -3.34 -23.84
N ARG A 124 4.32 -3.24 -22.79
CA ARG A 124 3.58 -4.38 -22.24
C ARG A 124 2.11 -4.20 -22.63
N LYS A 125 1.71 -4.92 -23.68
CA LYS A 125 0.29 -5.16 -24.00
C LYS A 125 -0.41 -5.59 -22.72
N ARG A 126 -1.44 -4.83 -22.35
CA ARG A 126 -2.33 -5.12 -21.22
C ARG A 126 -3.09 -6.42 -21.52
N PRO A 127 -3.17 -7.37 -20.58
CA PRO A 127 -4.36 -8.20 -20.47
C PRO A 127 -5.29 -7.58 -19.42
N SER A 128 -6.54 -7.41 -19.85
CA SER A 128 -7.76 -7.36 -19.03
C SER A 128 -7.88 -6.24 -17.97
N SER A 129 -8.15 -5.03 -18.44
CA SER A 129 -9.02 -4.08 -17.72
C SER A 129 -10.51 -4.48 -17.84
N ASP A 130 -10.84 -5.53 -18.58
CA ASP A 130 -12.23 -5.95 -18.84
C ASP A 130 -12.97 -6.53 -17.63
N ARG A 131 -12.27 -6.81 -16.52
CA ARG A 131 -12.93 -7.43 -15.36
C ARG A 131 -13.65 -6.42 -14.47
N LEU A 132 -13.22 -5.16 -14.43
CA LEU A 132 -13.79 -4.15 -13.51
C LEU A 132 -15.00 -3.40 -14.08
N GLU A 133 -15.16 -3.33 -15.42
CA GLU A 133 -16.37 -2.76 -16.03
C GLU A 133 -17.61 -3.65 -15.85
N SER A 134 -17.42 -4.96 -15.66
CA SER A 134 -18.53 -5.92 -15.47
C SER A 134 -19.33 -5.72 -14.17
N LEU A 135 -18.82 -4.94 -13.22
CA LEU A 135 -19.48 -4.67 -11.92
C LEU A 135 -20.03 -3.23 -11.79
N ARG A 136 -19.73 -2.33 -12.74
CA ARG A 136 -20.44 -1.05 -12.86
C ARG A 136 -21.80 -1.31 -13.49
N LYS A 137 -22.78 -1.60 -12.61
CA LYS A 137 -24.22 -1.66 -12.88
C LYS A 137 -24.59 -0.79 -14.09
N LYS A 138 -25.08 -1.44 -15.15
CA LYS A 138 -26.05 -0.83 -16.06
C LYS A 138 -27.19 -0.32 -15.19
N SER A 139 -27.15 0.98 -14.92
CA SER A 139 -28.31 1.75 -14.52
C SER A 139 -29.43 1.45 -15.51
N VAL A 140 -30.59 1.09 -14.97
CA VAL A 140 -31.83 0.90 -15.71
C VAL A 140 -32.16 2.22 -16.43
N SER A 141 -31.70 2.35 -17.67
CA SER A 141 -32.14 3.41 -18.57
C SER A 141 -33.26 2.85 -19.44
N ASN A 142 -34.45 3.38 -19.19
CA ASN A 142 -35.63 3.27 -20.04
C ASN A 142 -35.27 3.35 -21.52
N ILE A 143 -35.63 2.32 -22.28
CA ILE A 143 -35.80 2.43 -23.73
C ILE A 143 -37.25 2.07 -23.99
N ALA A 144 -38.08 3.11 -24.00
CA ALA A 144 -39.34 3.08 -24.71
C ALA A 144 -39.06 3.16 -26.21
N ASN A 145 -39.82 2.36 -26.97
CA ASN A 145 -40.17 2.54 -28.39
C ASN A 145 -39.05 2.32 -29.42
N GLN A 146 -39.21 1.54 -30.50
CA GLN A 146 -40.44 1.24 -31.25
C GLN A 146 -40.27 -0.02 -32.12
N ASN A 147 -41.43 -0.61 -32.42
CA ASN A 147 -41.69 -1.84 -33.13
C ASN A 147 -41.20 -1.89 -34.59
N LYS A 148 -40.69 -3.05 -35.00
CA LYS A 148 -40.97 -3.68 -36.31
C LYS A 148 -40.56 -5.15 -36.24
N MET A 149 -41.53 -6.05 -36.13
CA MET A 149 -41.72 -7.21 -37.01
C MET A 149 -42.94 -8.02 -36.58
N LYS A 150 -43.59 -8.55 -37.60
CA LYS A 150 -44.97 -9.01 -37.67
C LYS A 150 -45.10 -10.46 -37.15
N GLN A 151 -46.27 -10.74 -36.56
CA GLN A 151 -47.00 -12.01 -36.54
C GLN A 151 -46.24 -13.33 -36.31
N ALA A 152 -46.37 -13.91 -35.10
CA ALA A 152 -46.86 -15.28 -34.88
C ALA A 152 -47.02 -15.58 -33.36
N VAL A 153 -48.20 -16.09 -33.00
CA VAL A 153 -48.71 -16.67 -31.73
C VAL A 153 -47.72 -16.85 -30.55
N PRO A 154 -47.99 -16.29 -29.33
CA PRO A 154 -47.09 -16.37 -28.18
C PRO A 154 -47.42 -17.59 -27.28
N LYS A 155 -47.16 -18.82 -27.75
CA LYS A 155 -47.21 -20.01 -26.87
C LYS A 155 -45.85 -20.43 -26.32
N THR A 156 -44.76 -19.92 -26.89
CA THR A 156 -43.37 -20.24 -26.49
C THR A 156 -42.81 -19.35 -25.38
N SER A 157 -43.44 -18.20 -25.11
CA SER A 157 -42.96 -17.25 -24.08
C SER A 157 -43.17 -17.77 -22.65
N TYR A 158 -44.33 -18.37 -22.36
CA TYR A 158 -44.60 -18.99 -21.05
C TYR A 158 -43.76 -20.25 -20.82
N ALA A 159 -43.56 -21.08 -21.85
CA ALA A 159 -42.69 -22.25 -21.77
C ALA A 159 -41.23 -21.84 -21.46
N ASN A 160 -40.70 -20.83 -22.18
CA ASN A 160 -39.38 -20.28 -21.92
C ASN A 160 -39.26 -19.59 -20.56
N LEU A 161 -40.34 -18.98 -20.05
CA LEU A 161 -40.37 -18.38 -18.72
C LEU A 161 -40.35 -19.45 -17.62
N LEU A 162 -41.15 -20.51 -17.77
CA LEU A 162 -41.19 -21.63 -16.83
C LEU A 162 -39.86 -22.39 -16.80
N GLU A 163 -39.21 -22.56 -17.94
CA GLU A 163 -37.88 -23.16 -18.03
C GLU A 163 -36.81 -22.29 -17.35
N LYS A 164 -36.87 -20.97 -17.54
CA LYS A 164 -36.03 -20.01 -16.79
C LYS A 164 -36.28 -20.06 -15.29
N ILE A 165 -37.53 -20.23 -14.85
CA ILE A 165 -37.89 -20.33 -13.42
C ILE A 165 -37.33 -21.65 -12.84
N ARG A 166 -37.49 -22.78 -13.54
CA ARG A 166 -36.93 -24.07 -13.13
C ARG A 166 -35.41 -24.06 -13.07
N ALA A 167 -34.76 -23.45 -14.07
CA ALA A 167 -33.31 -23.29 -14.09
C ALA A 167 -32.81 -22.38 -12.95
N LYS A 168 -33.54 -21.30 -12.64
CA LYS A 168 -33.21 -20.39 -11.52
C LYS A 168 -33.43 -21.03 -10.15
N GLN A 169 -34.45 -21.88 -10.00
CA GLN A 169 -34.68 -22.67 -8.79
C GLN A 169 -33.57 -23.70 -8.59
N LYS A 170 -33.21 -24.47 -9.63
CA LYS A 170 -32.06 -25.40 -9.59
C LYS A 170 -30.75 -24.70 -9.26
N LEU A 171 -30.49 -23.53 -9.84
CA LEU A 171 -29.30 -22.74 -9.52
C LEU A 171 -29.32 -22.29 -8.05
N ASN A 172 -30.48 -21.89 -7.51
CA ASN A 172 -30.62 -21.48 -6.11
C ASN A 172 -30.56 -22.67 -5.13
N GLU A 173 -30.86 -23.89 -5.57
CA GLU A 173 -30.60 -25.15 -4.82
C GLU A 173 -29.12 -25.55 -4.86
N LEU A 174 -28.45 -25.40 -6.01
CA LEU A 174 -27.05 -25.77 -6.22
C LEU A 174 -26.05 -24.76 -5.63
N THR A 175 -26.41 -23.47 -5.60
CA THR A 175 -25.64 -22.44 -4.92
C THR A 175 -26.31 -22.13 -3.59
N PRO A 176 -25.86 -22.71 -2.45
CA PRO A 176 -26.37 -22.29 -1.16
C PRO A 176 -26.13 -20.79 -1.06
N ARG A 177 -27.22 -20.02 -0.88
CA ARG A 177 -27.12 -18.61 -0.53
C ARG A 177 -26.34 -18.57 0.78
N LEU A 178 -25.05 -18.30 0.70
CA LEU A 178 -24.24 -18.12 1.89
C LEU A 178 -24.94 -17.07 2.73
N SER A 179 -25.24 -17.41 3.97
CA SER A 179 -25.86 -16.48 4.92
C SER A 179 -25.02 -15.20 4.95
N GLU A 180 -25.64 -14.04 5.18
CA GLU A 180 -24.89 -12.78 5.32
C GLU A 180 -23.76 -12.91 6.36
N GLU A 181 -23.96 -13.77 7.36
CA GLU A 181 -22.97 -14.14 8.37
C GLU A 181 -21.81 -14.94 7.80
N GLU A 182 -22.05 -15.93 6.93
CA GLU A 182 -21.01 -16.72 6.30
C GLU A 182 -20.17 -15.88 5.32
N LYS A 183 -20.81 -14.91 4.64
CA LYS A 183 -20.09 -13.93 3.81
C LYS A 183 -19.18 -13.06 4.67
N ARG A 184 -19.67 -12.58 5.82
CA ARG A 184 -18.87 -11.81 6.78
C ARG A 184 -17.71 -12.63 7.32
N GLN A 185 -17.95 -13.88 7.70
CA GLN A 185 -16.89 -14.77 8.17
C GLN A 185 -15.84 -15.02 7.09
N LYS A 186 -16.25 -15.28 5.85
CA LYS A 186 -15.31 -15.41 4.71
C LYS A 186 -14.48 -14.15 4.51
N PHE A 187 -15.10 -12.98 4.59
CA PHE A 187 -14.39 -11.70 4.53
C PHE A 187 -13.36 -11.58 5.67
N ILE A 188 -13.76 -11.83 6.92
CA ILE A 188 -12.87 -11.80 8.08
C ILE A 188 -11.70 -12.78 7.91
N THR A 189 -11.95 -14.00 7.42
CA THR A 189 -10.88 -14.98 7.18
C THR A 189 -9.88 -14.55 6.12
N GLY A 190 -10.32 -13.86 5.07
CA GLY A 190 -9.41 -13.32 4.05
C GLY A 190 -8.53 -12.19 4.59
N GLN A 191 -9.04 -11.45 5.57
CA GLN A 191 -8.31 -10.34 6.20
C GLN A 191 -7.39 -10.78 7.34
N LEU A 192 -7.54 -12.02 7.81
CA LEU A 192 -6.83 -12.57 8.96
C LEU A 192 -5.31 -12.54 8.77
N GLU A 193 -4.85 -12.80 7.55
CA GLU A 193 -3.44 -12.70 7.20
C GLU A 193 -2.92 -11.26 7.30
N SER A 194 -3.68 -10.30 6.77
CA SER A 194 -3.34 -8.88 6.86
C SER A 194 -3.31 -8.39 8.31
N VAL A 195 -4.26 -8.83 9.13
CA VAL A 195 -4.30 -8.56 10.57
C VAL A 195 -3.06 -9.13 11.26
N SER A 196 -2.71 -10.39 10.98
CA SER A 196 -1.52 -11.02 11.58
C SER A 196 -0.21 -10.32 11.23
N ALA A 197 -0.09 -9.77 10.01
CA ALA A 197 1.08 -9.01 9.58
C ALA A 197 1.25 -7.69 10.34
N VAL A 198 0.16 -6.97 10.57
CA VAL A 198 0.18 -5.73 11.37
C VAL A 198 0.55 -6.04 12.81
N LEU A 199 -0.04 -7.08 13.41
CA LEU A 199 0.26 -7.49 14.77
C LEU A 199 1.73 -7.89 14.96
N LEU A 200 2.32 -8.61 13.99
CA LEU A 200 3.74 -8.96 14.04
C LEU A 200 4.64 -7.73 13.88
N GLY A 201 4.29 -6.82 12.98
CA GLY A 201 5.01 -5.54 12.83
C GLY A 201 5.06 -4.76 14.14
N MET A 202 3.91 -4.65 14.83
CA MET A 202 3.83 -3.99 16.14
C MET A 202 4.60 -4.74 17.23
N SER A 203 4.62 -6.07 17.19
CA SER A 203 5.36 -6.88 18.16
C SER A 203 6.87 -6.77 17.96
N ASN A 204 7.35 -6.66 16.72
CA ASN A 204 8.80 -6.56 16.40
C ASN A 204 9.43 -5.24 16.84
N ASP A 205 8.63 -4.19 17.01
CA ASP A 205 9.09 -2.92 17.57
C ASP A 205 9.40 -3.01 19.08
N SER A 206 8.91 -4.06 19.76
CA SER A 206 9.17 -4.30 21.17
C SER A 206 10.26 -5.34 21.38
N SER A 207 11.21 -5.07 22.28
CA SER A 207 12.27 -6.02 22.66
C SER A 207 11.78 -7.17 23.56
N GLN A 208 10.49 -7.23 23.90
CA GLN A 208 9.94 -8.27 24.77
C GLN A 208 9.53 -9.53 24.01
N VAL A 209 9.72 -10.67 24.67
CA VAL A 209 9.34 -12.02 24.19
C VAL A 209 7.83 -12.14 23.94
N SER A 210 7.01 -11.36 24.64
CA SER A 210 5.60 -11.28 24.35
C SER A 210 5.09 -9.92 24.74
N VAL A 211 4.28 -9.31 23.89
CA VAL A 211 3.69 -7.99 24.15
C VAL A 211 2.20 -8.15 24.40
N SER A 212 1.71 -7.49 25.44
CA SER A 212 0.29 -7.45 25.77
C SER A 212 -0.28 -6.08 25.41
N TYR A 213 -1.33 -6.08 24.59
CA TYR A 213 -2.05 -4.86 24.22
C TYR A 213 -3.50 -4.93 24.67
N SER A 214 -4.10 -3.78 24.97
CA SER A 214 -5.54 -3.73 25.19
C SER A 214 -6.30 -3.89 23.86
N LEU A 215 -7.43 -4.59 23.90
CA LEU A 215 -8.27 -4.82 22.72
C LEU A 215 -8.67 -3.50 22.02
N PRO A 216 -9.09 -2.43 22.72
CA PRO A 216 -9.45 -1.16 22.06
C PRO A 216 -8.27 -0.49 21.35
N PHE A 217 -7.05 -0.61 21.89
CA PHE A 217 -5.84 -0.08 21.26
C PHE A 217 -5.55 -0.81 19.95
N LEU A 218 -5.65 -2.14 19.94
CA LEU A 218 -5.46 -2.95 18.74
C LEU A 218 -6.51 -2.66 17.66
N ILE A 219 -7.77 -2.46 18.03
CA ILE A 219 -8.83 -2.14 17.07
C ILE A 219 -8.53 -0.82 16.36
N THR A 220 -8.12 0.22 17.09
CA THR A 220 -7.72 1.50 16.50
C THR A 220 -6.53 1.34 15.57
N LYS A 221 -5.50 0.60 15.99
CA LYS A 221 -4.31 0.36 15.16
C LYS A 221 -4.62 -0.44 13.90
N LEU A 222 -5.44 -1.48 13.99
CA LEU A 222 -5.88 -2.24 12.83
C LEU A 222 -6.69 -1.38 11.86
N LYS A 223 -7.55 -0.50 12.37
CA LYS A 223 -8.31 0.44 11.54
C LYS A 223 -7.41 1.40 10.76
N ASP A 224 -6.33 1.87 11.37
CA ASP A 224 -5.38 2.80 10.75
C ASP A 224 -4.37 2.12 9.82
N SER A 225 -4.00 0.86 10.10
CA SER A 225 -2.96 0.12 9.38
C SER A 225 -3.48 -0.74 8.23
N LEU A 226 -4.75 -1.16 8.25
CA LEU A 226 -5.32 -1.99 7.18
C LEU A 226 -5.77 -1.15 5.97
N ARG A 227 -5.48 -1.65 4.77
CA ARG A 227 -5.94 -1.00 3.50
C ARG A 227 -7.46 -1.04 3.33
N CYS A 228 -8.13 -2.01 3.94
CA CYS A 228 -9.59 -2.11 3.94
C CYS A 228 -10.14 -1.59 5.27
N LYS A 229 -11.16 -0.72 5.20
CA LYS A 229 -11.88 -0.24 6.38
C LYS A 229 -12.65 -1.41 7.00
N LEU A 230 -12.09 -2.01 8.05
CA LEU A 230 -12.82 -2.94 8.91
C LEU A 230 -13.68 -2.16 9.90
N SER A 231 -14.88 -2.68 10.20
CA SER A 231 -15.65 -2.22 11.37
C SER A 231 -14.90 -2.60 12.65
N ALA A 232 -15.14 -1.86 13.74
CA ALA A 232 -14.56 -2.17 15.05
C ALA A 232 -14.90 -3.60 15.50
N GLN A 233 -16.15 -4.03 15.26
CA GLN A 233 -16.63 -5.38 15.59
C GLN A 233 -16.00 -6.47 14.71
N ASP A 234 -15.73 -6.17 13.45
CA ASP A 234 -15.05 -7.12 12.54
C ASP A 234 -13.58 -7.27 12.92
N ALA A 235 -12.93 -6.18 13.36
CA ALA A 235 -11.53 -6.20 13.81
C ALA A 235 -11.37 -7.05 15.07
N GLU A 236 -12.30 -6.89 16.02
CA GLU A 236 -12.37 -7.74 17.19
C GLU A 236 -12.61 -9.20 16.83
N SER A 237 -13.60 -9.48 15.98
CA SER A 237 -13.92 -10.83 15.52
C SER A 237 -12.74 -11.48 14.79
N ALA A 238 -11.95 -10.69 14.05
CA ALA A 238 -10.72 -11.15 13.41
C ALA A 238 -9.64 -11.52 14.44
N ILE A 239 -9.42 -10.70 15.47
CA ILE A 239 -8.46 -11.00 16.54
C ILE A 239 -8.86 -12.28 17.30
N VAL A 240 -10.14 -12.42 17.63
CA VAL A 240 -10.65 -13.61 18.33
C VAL A 240 -10.51 -14.86 17.43
N SER A 241 -10.86 -14.75 16.16
CA SER A 241 -10.68 -15.83 15.17
C SER A 241 -9.21 -16.21 14.99
N LEU A 242 -8.31 -15.22 15.05
CA LEU A 242 -6.87 -15.43 14.95
C LEU A 242 -6.35 -16.15 16.20
N ALA A 243 -6.79 -15.77 17.39
CA ALA A 243 -6.40 -16.41 18.64
C ALA A 243 -6.91 -17.85 18.73
N ALA A 244 -8.13 -18.11 18.23
CA ALA A 244 -8.69 -19.46 18.16
C ALA A 244 -7.89 -20.38 17.21
N LYS A 245 -7.43 -19.85 16.06
CA LYS A 245 -6.64 -20.62 15.09
C LYS A 245 -5.17 -20.77 15.50
N LEU A 246 -4.59 -19.75 16.12
CA LEU A 246 -3.16 -19.67 16.43
C LEU A 246 -2.92 -19.24 17.89
N PRO A 247 -3.24 -20.10 18.88
CA PRO A 247 -3.07 -19.78 20.29
C PRO A 247 -1.60 -19.56 20.69
N GLN A 248 -0.66 -20.12 19.93
CA GLN A 248 0.78 -19.94 20.13
C GLN A 248 1.23 -18.50 19.79
N PHE A 249 0.61 -17.91 18.77
CA PHE A 249 0.93 -16.57 18.30
C PHE A 249 0.13 -15.49 19.03
N CYS A 250 -1.16 -15.72 19.23
CA CYS A 250 -2.09 -14.75 19.77
C CYS A 250 -3.00 -15.42 20.81
N SER A 251 -3.05 -14.87 22.03
CA SER A 251 -4.00 -15.31 23.06
C SER A 251 -4.76 -14.11 23.61
N VAL A 252 -6.08 -14.23 23.67
CA VAL A 252 -6.95 -13.23 24.29
C VAL A 252 -7.09 -13.61 25.76
N VAL A 253 -6.71 -12.70 26.65
CA VAL A 253 -6.77 -12.88 28.11
C VAL A 253 -7.68 -11.80 28.69
N GLU A 254 -8.67 -12.21 29.46
CA GLU A 254 -9.58 -11.30 30.16
C GLU A 254 -9.14 -11.17 31.60
N VAL A 255 -8.81 -9.96 32.02
CA VAL A 255 -8.41 -9.65 33.40
C VAL A 255 -9.39 -8.62 33.96
N GLY A 256 -10.35 -9.09 34.75
CA GLY A 256 -11.41 -8.26 35.32
C GLY A 256 -12.32 -7.66 34.24
N LYS A 257 -12.27 -6.33 34.05
CA LYS A 257 -13.02 -5.61 33.01
C LYS A 257 -12.22 -5.34 31.73
N VAL A 258 -10.94 -5.73 31.71
CA VAL A 258 -10.04 -5.42 30.59
C VAL A 258 -9.79 -6.67 29.78
N ARG A 259 -10.08 -6.60 28.48
CA ARG A 259 -9.69 -7.63 27.51
C ARG A 259 -8.36 -7.23 26.88
N ALA A 260 -7.35 -8.07 27.10
CA ALA A 260 -6.01 -7.89 26.58
C ALA A 260 -5.66 -9.01 25.61
N VAL A 261 -4.74 -8.73 24.70
CA VAL A 261 -4.27 -9.68 23.69
C VAL A 261 -2.77 -9.78 23.83
N LYS A 262 -2.29 -10.99 24.12
CA LYS A 262 -0.87 -11.33 24.19
C LYS A 262 -0.42 -11.85 22.85
N ILE A 263 0.64 -11.23 22.32
CA ILE A 263 1.24 -11.55 21.03
C ILE A 263 2.67 -12.07 21.27
N SER A 264 2.99 -13.22 20.69
CA SER A 264 4.30 -13.87 20.80
C SER A 264 5.18 -13.56 19.59
N HIS A 265 6.45 -13.22 19.83
CA HIS A 265 7.44 -12.88 18.79
C HIS A 265 8.08 -14.11 18.08
N ASN A 266 7.82 -15.33 18.56
CA ASN A 266 8.54 -16.53 18.12
C ASN A 266 8.06 -17.10 16.77
N THR A 267 7.04 -16.50 16.14
CA THR A 267 6.37 -17.08 14.97
C THR A 267 6.52 -16.16 13.75
N SER A 268 7.13 -16.69 12.67
CA SER A 268 7.29 -15.96 11.41
C SER A 268 6.00 -15.91 10.59
N LEU A 269 5.81 -14.85 9.78
CA LEU A 269 4.64 -14.74 8.87
C LEU A 269 4.49 -15.91 7.90
N GLY A 270 5.60 -16.56 7.50
CA GLY A 270 5.56 -17.75 6.66
C GLY A 270 4.83 -18.91 7.32
N HIS A 271 5.14 -19.18 8.60
CA HIS A 271 4.48 -20.21 9.40
C HIS A 271 3.02 -19.85 9.67
N ILE A 272 2.74 -18.58 10.01
CA ILE A 272 1.37 -18.08 10.21
C ILE A 272 0.54 -18.28 8.93
N ARG A 273 1.07 -17.94 7.75
CA ARG A 273 0.39 -18.14 6.47
C ARG A 273 0.07 -19.59 6.18
N GLN A 274 1.04 -20.49 6.38
CA GLN A 274 0.84 -21.92 6.17
C GLN A 274 -0.24 -22.48 7.11
N GLN A 275 -0.24 -22.02 8.36
CA GLN A 275 -1.13 -22.49 9.39
C GLN A 275 -2.54 -21.87 9.28
N LEU A 276 -2.68 -20.69 8.66
CA LEU A 276 -3.95 -20.10 8.27
C LEU A 276 -4.54 -20.69 6.98
N ALA A 277 -3.69 -21.21 6.09
CA ALA A 277 -4.08 -21.86 4.84
C ALA A 277 -4.55 -23.31 5.04
N CYS A 278 -4.13 -23.97 6.13
CA CYS A 278 -4.60 -25.30 6.48
C CYS A 278 -5.96 -25.20 7.22
N PRO A 279 -7.02 -25.88 6.76
CA PRO A 279 -8.22 -26.05 7.56
C PRO A 279 -7.91 -26.91 8.80
N PRO A 280 -8.62 -26.73 9.92
CA PRO A 280 -8.46 -27.60 11.07
C PRO A 280 -8.84 -29.03 10.68
N VAL A 281 -8.02 -29.99 11.11
CA VAL A 281 -8.33 -31.43 11.09
C VAL A 281 -9.39 -31.73 12.14
#